data_AF-Q5XVB2-F1
#
_entry.id   AF-Q5XVB2-F1
#
_cell.length_a   1.000
_cell.length_b   1.000
_cell.length_c   1.000
_cell.angle_alpha   90.00
_cell.angle_beta   90.00
_cell.angle_gamma   90.00
#
_symmetry.space_group_name_H-M   'P 1'
#
loop_
_entity.id
_entity.type
_entity.pdbx_description
1 polymer ?
#
loop_
_entity_poly.entity_id
_entity_poly.type
_entity_poly.pdbx_seq_one_letter_code
_entity_poly.pdbx_strand_id
1 'polypeptide(L)'
;MNHREEAKRANNDEDNGGIDIVVEKSHDLISGGSVPKLLKKSAGGEKCCIFRIHQRLRNNNYKDAYEPRVLSIGPYHHGKEHLQMIQEHKHRFLGIFMDEAQKKGVDMKDLIEAVSELEEDIRESYSESLYNGDVSGRKKLIDMMVLDCCFILILFLVVARKVSYPERVKDPIFGMKWILTAKGVTYYFWRIRFLSFFFKLFMTNRRLGRQEG
;
A
#
# COMPACT_ATOMS: atom_id res chain seq x y z
N MET A 1 -73.60 33.12 16.49
CA MET A 1 -72.54 33.56 17.41
C MET A 1 -71.22 32.93 16.93
N ASN A 2 -70.46 33.71 16.14
CA ASN A 2 -69.19 33.50 15.41
C ASN A 2 -68.89 32.12 14.80
N HIS A 3 -69.38 31.88 13.57
CA HIS A 3 -68.72 32.12 12.27
C HIS A 3 -67.64 31.09 11.90
N ARG A 4 -68.15 29.88 11.70
CA ARG A 4 -67.71 28.90 10.70
C ARG A 4 -68.35 29.30 9.36
N GLU A 5 -67.69 28.96 8.25
CA GLU A 5 -68.26 28.80 6.90
C GLU A 5 -68.49 30.04 6.02
N GLU A 6 -68.13 29.85 4.74
CA GLU A 6 -68.61 30.53 3.52
C GLU A 6 -67.77 31.65 2.86
N ALA A 7 -66.85 31.22 1.99
CA ALA A 7 -66.65 31.73 0.61
C ALA A 7 -65.55 30.86 -0.05
N LYS A 8 -65.77 29.67 -0.62
CA LYS A 8 -66.52 29.29 -1.84
C LYS A 8 -66.22 30.17 -3.07
N ARG A 9 -65.50 29.54 -4.02
CA ARG A 9 -65.60 29.64 -5.51
C ARG A 9 -64.62 30.57 -6.25
N ALA A 10 -63.56 29.95 -6.77
CA ALA A 10 -62.99 30.15 -8.11
C ALA A 10 -62.24 28.84 -8.44
N ASN A 11 -62.90 27.80 -8.98
CA ASN A 11 -63.23 27.55 -10.40
C ASN A 11 -62.05 27.72 -11.36
N ASN A 12 -61.74 26.59 -12.01
CA ASN A 12 -61.41 26.45 -13.44
C ASN A 12 -60.03 26.99 -13.85
N ASP A 13 -59.30 26.46 -14.82
CA ASP A 13 -59.27 25.28 -15.68
C ASP A 13 -57.96 25.48 -16.48
N GLU A 14 -57.40 24.42 -17.07
CA GLU A 14 -56.36 24.47 -18.14
C GLU A 14 -54.96 24.98 -17.71
N ASP A 15 -53.82 24.55 -18.25
CA ASP A 15 -53.37 23.49 -19.14
C ASP A 15 -51.83 23.61 -19.14
N ASN A 16 -51.15 22.50 -19.40
CA ASN A 16 -49.81 22.37 -19.96
C ASN A 16 -48.54 22.85 -19.21
N GLY A 17 -47.60 21.90 -19.08
CA GLY A 17 -46.17 22.19 -19.00
C GLY A 17 -45.45 21.37 -17.94
N GLY A 18 -45.25 20.08 -18.20
CA GLY A 18 -44.44 19.22 -17.34
C GLY A 18 -43.01 19.74 -17.21
N ILE A 19 -42.50 19.75 -15.98
CA ILE A 19 -41.07 19.66 -15.70
C ILE A 19 -40.92 18.51 -14.70
N ASP A 20 -40.76 17.30 -15.23
CA ASP A 20 -40.07 16.26 -14.49
C ASP A 20 -38.63 16.76 -14.29
N ILE A 21 -38.30 17.12 -13.05
CA ILE A 21 -36.93 17.42 -12.65
C ILE A 21 -36.16 16.10 -12.70
N VAL A 22 -35.66 15.76 -13.89
CA VAL A 22 -34.58 14.81 -14.04
C VAL A 22 -33.41 15.39 -13.26
N VAL A 23 -33.06 14.73 -12.15
CA VAL A 23 -31.82 14.99 -11.41
C VAL A 23 -30.65 14.56 -12.31
N GLU A 24 -30.35 15.40 -13.29
CA GLU A 24 -29.19 15.26 -14.14
C GLU A 24 -27.97 15.63 -13.29
N LYS A 25 -27.04 14.69 -13.16
CA LYS A 25 -25.84 14.81 -12.33
C LYS A 25 -25.10 16.10 -12.67
N SER A 26 -25.18 17.08 -11.78
CA SER A 26 -24.54 18.39 -11.88
C SER A 26 -22.99 18.34 -11.79
N HIS A 27 -22.39 17.15 -11.83
CA HIS A 27 -20.95 16.94 -11.70
C HIS A 27 -20.18 17.04 -13.02
N ASP A 28 -20.86 17.03 -14.17
CA ASP A 28 -20.19 16.97 -15.48
C ASP A 28 -20.04 18.36 -16.17
N LEU A 29 -20.54 19.44 -15.55
CA LEU A 29 -20.48 20.82 -16.07
C LEU A 29 -19.31 21.67 -15.53
N ILE A 30 -18.50 21.13 -14.62
CA ILE A 30 -17.22 21.73 -14.20
C ILE A 30 -16.06 21.01 -14.92
N SER A 31 -16.15 20.89 -16.25
CA SER A 31 -15.13 20.24 -17.08
C SER A 31 -13.93 21.17 -17.35
N GLY A 32 -13.32 21.66 -16.27
CA GLY A 32 -11.90 22.04 -16.22
C GLY A 32 -11.11 21.15 -15.25
N GLY A 33 -11.79 20.29 -14.48
CA GLY A 33 -11.18 19.37 -13.53
C GLY A 33 -10.70 18.10 -14.23
N SER A 34 -9.39 17.98 -14.47
CA SER A 34 -8.81 16.67 -14.75
C SER A 34 -9.25 15.69 -13.66
N VAL A 35 -9.77 14.52 -14.05
CA VAL A 35 -9.99 13.37 -13.15
C VAL A 35 -8.83 13.31 -12.15
N PRO A 36 -9.08 13.22 -10.82
CA PRO A 36 -8.00 13.21 -9.84
C PRO A 36 -6.94 12.17 -10.22
N LYS A 37 -5.80 12.62 -10.78
CA LYS A 37 -4.76 11.72 -11.28
C LYS A 37 -3.99 11.05 -10.14
N LEU A 38 -4.05 11.63 -8.95
CA LEU A 38 -3.23 11.22 -7.81
C LEU A 38 -4.01 10.40 -6.78
N LEU A 39 -5.30 10.65 -6.58
CA LEU A 39 -6.10 9.96 -5.56
C LEU A 39 -7.10 9.03 -6.23
N LYS A 40 -7.03 7.73 -5.95
CA LYS A 40 -8.02 6.78 -6.47
C LYS A 40 -9.37 7.01 -5.79
N LYS A 41 -10.47 6.73 -6.48
CA LYS A 41 -11.83 6.90 -5.94
C LYS A 41 -12.06 6.11 -4.63
N SER A 42 -11.41 4.95 -4.47
CA SER A 42 -11.50 4.11 -3.27
C SER A 42 -10.57 4.52 -2.13
N ALA A 43 -9.85 5.65 -2.22
CA ALA A 43 -8.91 6.07 -1.17
C ALA A 43 -9.57 6.41 0.17
N GLY A 44 -10.87 6.69 0.18
CA GLY A 44 -11.66 6.86 1.41
C GLY A 44 -12.20 5.56 2.01
N GLY A 45 -11.95 4.40 1.38
CA GLY A 45 -12.45 3.10 1.83
C GLY A 45 -11.58 2.48 2.92
N GLU A 46 -12.15 1.53 3.67
CA GLU A 46 -11.51 0.86 4.82
C GLU A 46 -10.19 0.16 4.49
N LYS A 47 -10.00 -0.26 3.23
CA LYS A 47 -8.77 -0.91 2.77
C LYS A 47 -7.60 0.08 2.61
N CYS A 48 -7.87 1.35 2.33
CA CYS A 48 -6.84 2.35 2.07
C CYS A 48 -6.21 2.87 3.37
N CYS A 49 -4.95 2.52 3.62
CA CYS A 49 -4.25 2.90 4.85
C CYS A 49 -2.82 3.45 4.62
N ILE A 50 -2.38 3.56 3.37
CA ILE A 50 -1.06 4.07 3.00
C ILE A 50 -1.24 5.29 2.09
N PHE A 51 -0.81 6.47 2.57
CA PHE A 51 -0.99 7.74 1.88
C PHE A 51 0.34 8.38 1.55
N ARG A 52 0.47 8.97 0.35
CA ARG A 52 1.62 9.80 0.04
C ARG A 52 1.47 11.13 0.77
N ILE A 53 2.56 11.57 1.39
CA ILE A 53 2.57 12.82 2.15
C ILE A 53 2.52 14.00 1.20
N HIS A 54 1.59 14.93 1.47
CA HIS A 54 1.42 16.14 0.67
C HIS A 54 2.71 16.96 0.61
N GLN A 55 3.04 17.48 -0.58
CA GLN A 55 4.27 18.24 -0.82
C GLN A 55 4.45 19.43 0.14
N ARG A 56 3.35 20.06 0.59
CA ARG A 56 3.39 21.15 1.57
C ARG A 56 4.03 20.72 2.91
N LEU A 57 3.73 19.51 3.39
CA LEU A 57 4.34 18.97 4.61
C LEU A 57 5.82 18.59 4.38
N ARG A 58 6.18 18.23 3.15
CA ARG A 58 7.55 17.89 2.75
C ARG A 58 8.45 19.11 2.58
N ASN A 59 7.88 20.29 2.30
CA ASN A 59 8.64 21.52 2.05
C ASN A 59 8.86 22.38 3.30
N ASN A 60 8.03 22.21 4.34
CA ASN A 60 8.33 22.75 5.67
C ASN A 60 9.57 22.01 6.21
N ASN A 61 10.32 22.59 7.16
CA ASN A 61 11.60 22.09 7.72
C ASN A 61 11.62 20.62 8.25
N TYR A 62 10.55 19.87 8.02
CA TYR A 62 10.31 18.47 8.33
C TYR A 62 10.46 17.54 7.11
N LYS A 63 11.06 17.97 5.98
CA LYS A 63 11.34 17.09 4.82
C LYS A 63 11.94 15.74 5.24
N ASP A 64 12.90 15.83 6.17
CA ASP A 64 13.66 14.72 6.71
C ASP A 64 12.86 13.79 7.64
N ALA A 65 11.70 14.24 8.14
CA ALA A 65 10.83 13.43 8.98
C ALA A 65 10.03 12.39 8.18
N TYR A 66 9.89 12.61 6.87
CA TYR A 66 8.98 11.86 6.01
C TYR A 66 9.68 11.15 4.86
N GLU A 67 10.93 11.51 4.56
CA GLU A 67 11.73 10.87 3.53
C GLU A 67 12.55 9.73 4.14
N PRO A 68 12.43 8.49 3.61
CA PRO A 68 13.30 7.41 4.07
C PRO A 68 14.75 7.76 3.77
N ARG A 69 15.60 7.65 4.79
CA ARG A 69 17.05 7.89 4.69
C ARG A 69 17.85 6.65 4.33
N VAL A 70 17.30 5.46 4.61
CA VAL A 70 18.03 4.18 4.52
C VAL A 70 17.30 3.16 3.67
N LEU A 71 15.98 3.06 3.85
CA LEU A 71 15.20 1.96 3.30
C LEU A 71 13.92 2.48 2.67
N SER A 72 13.75 2.21 1.37
CA SER A 72 12.46 2.30 0.71
C SER A 72 11.69 1.01 0.93
N ILE A 73 10.40 1.08 1.28
CA ILE A 73 9.49 -0.07 1.27
C ILE A 73 8.27 0.33 0.44
N GLY A 74 7.97 -0.47 -0.57
CA GLY A 74 6.86 -0.28 -1.49
C GLY A 74 7.05 0.86 -2.50
N PRO A 75 6.00 1.14 -3.30
CA PRO A 75 6.07 1.93 -4.52
C PRO A 75 6.32 3.43 -4.31
N TYR A 76 5.98 4.00 -3.16
CA TYR A 76 6.06 5.46 -2.95
C TYR A 76 7.48 6.02 -2.93
N HIS A 77 8.47 5.20 -2.58
CA HIS A 77 9.87 5.60 -2.48
C HIS A 77 10.79 4.74 -3.36
N HIS A 78 10.23 3.83 -4.14
CA HIS A 78 10.98 3.00 -5.06
C HIS A 78 11.66 3.84 -6.16
N GLY A 79 12.89 3.49 -6.54
CA GLY A 79 13.64 4.15 -7.61
C GLY A 79 14.26 5.51 -7.26
N LYS A 80 14.11 6.02 -6.04
CA LYS A 80 14.78 7.27 -5.63
C LYS A 80 16.29 7.08 -5.60
N GLU A 81 17.02 8.04 -6.16
CA GLU A 81 18.47 8.00 -6.35
C GLU A 81 19.23 7.72 -5.05
N HIS A 82 18.88 8.43 -3.97
CA HIS A 82 19.52 8.23 -2.66
C HIS A 82 19.21 6.88 -1.98
N LEU A 83 18.34 6.07 -2.59
CA LEU A 83 17.94 4.73 -2.12
C LEU A 83 18.42 3.62 -3.07
N GLN A 84 19.20 3.91 -4.11
CA GLN A 84 19.69 2.88 -5.03
C GLN A 84 20.58 1.85 -4.34
N MET A 85 21.49 2.30 -3.46
CA MET A 85 22.37 1.41 -2.68
C MET A 85 21.59 0.37 -1.87
N ILE A 86 20.42 0.73 -1.32
CA ILE A 86 19.62 -0.23 -0.56
C ILE A 86 18.91 -1.23 -1.48
N GLN A 87 18.56 -0.87 -2.72
CA GLN A 87 17.96 -1.81 -3.67
C GLN A 87 18.97 -2.92 -4.02
N GLU A 88 20.24 -2.57 -4.23
CA GLU A 88 21.30 -3.56 -4.44
C GLU A 88 21.47 -4.49 -3.22
N HIS A 89 21.43 -3.94 -2.00
CA HIS A 89 21.46 -4.75 -0.78
C HIS A 89 20.25 -5.68 -0.67
N LYS A 90 19.05 -5.23 -1.05
CA LYS A 90 17.87 -6.10 -1.07
C LYS A 90 18.07 -7.30 -2.00
N HIS A 91 18.64 -7.10 -3.19
CA HIS A 91 18.92 -8.20 -4.11
C HIS A 91 19.95 -9.18 -3.55
N ARG A 92 21.01 -8.69 -2.88
CA ARG A 92 21.98 -9.55 -2.20
C ARG A 92 21.30 -10.37 -1.08
N PHE A 93 20.47 -9.72 -0.28
CA PHE A 93 19.75 -10.33 0.84
C PHE A 93 18.67 -11.32 0.37
N LEU A 94 18.11 -11.12 -0.83
CA LEU A 94 17.23 -12.08 -1.46
C LEU A 94 17.93 -13.43 -1.68
N GLY A 95 19.18 -13.44 -2.14
CA GLY A 95 19.95 -14.68 -2.28
C GLY A 95 20.07 -15.45 -0.96
N ILE A 96 20.46 -14.76 0.11
CA ILE A 96 20.57 -15.34 1.46
C ILE A 96 19.21 -15.85 1.94
N PHE A 97 18.14 -15.09 1.71
CA PHE A 97 16.79 -15.51 2.04
C PHE A 97 16.40 -16.78 1.28
N MET A 98 16.68 -16.85 -0.02
CA MET A 98 16.36 -18.00 -0.86
C MET A 98 17.12 -19.26 -0.41
N ASP A 99 18.39 -19.14 -0.03
CA ASP A 99 19.17 -20.26 0.51
C ASP A 99 18.54 -20.82 1.81
N GLU A 100 17.96 -19.94 2.64
CA GLU A 100 17.27 -20.33 3.88
C GLU A 100 15.84 -20.84 3.64
N ALA A 101 15.15 -20.30 2.63
CA ALA A 101 13.79 -20.68 2.26
C ALA A 101 13.75 -22.05 1.57
N GLN A 102 14.71 -22.32 0.67
CA GLN A 102 14.81 -23.59 -0.04
C GLN A 102 15.07 -24.77 0.92
N LYS A 103 15.82 -24.55 2.00
CA LYS A 103 15.99 -25.55 3.09
C LYS A 103 14.66 -25.95 3.75
N LYS A 104 13.61 -25.15 3.59
CA LYS A 104 12.26 -25.38 4.11
C LYS A 104 11.25 -25.73 3.00
N GLY A 105 11.73 -25.99 1.79
CA GLY A 105 10.89 -26.35 0.65
C GLY A 105 10.11 -25.18 0.05
N VAL A 106 10.58 -23.94 0.23
CA VAL A 106 9.96 -22.74 -0.38
C VAL A 106 10.87 -22.22 -1.50
N ASP A 107 10.31 -22.10 -2.70
CA ASP A 107 11.00 -21.56 -3.88
C ASP A 107 10.54 -20.12 -4.22
N MET A 108 11.10 -19.55 -5.29
CA MET A 108 10.75 -18.17 -5.69
C MET A 108 9.31 -18.07 -6.21
N LYS A 109 8.79 -19.11 -6.86
CA LYS A 109 7.43 -19.13 -7.40
C LYS A 109 6.42 -19.10 -6.26
N ASP A 110 6.67 -19.85 -5.18
CA ASP A 110 5.81 -19.83 -3.99
C ASP A 110 5.69 -18.42 -3.40
N LEU A 111 6.80 -17.67 -3.37
CA LEU A 111 6.81 -16.28 -2.87
C LEU A 111 6.05 -15.35 -3.80
N ILE A 112 6.26 -15.48 -5.11
CA ILE A 112 5.57 -14.68 -6.13
C ILE A 112 4.07 -14.97 -6.09
N GLU A 113 3.67 -16.24 -6.02
CA GLU A 113 2.27 -16.67 -5.94
C GLU A 113 1.60 -16.11 -4.68
N ALA A 114 2.23 -16.28 -3.52
CA ALA A 114 1.68 -15.79 -2.26
C ALA A 114 1.53 -14.26 -2.22
N VAL A 115 2.42 -13.50 -2.86
CA VAL A 115 2.26 -12.04 -3.02
C VAL A 115 1.23 -11.69 -4.10
N SER A 116 1.12 -12.50 -5.15
CA SER A 116 0.14 -12.33 -6.23
C SER A 116 -1.29 -12.46 -5.70
N GLU A 117 -1.56 -13.42 -4.82
CA GLU A 117 -2.85 -13.59 -4.15
C GLU A 117 -3.26 -12.36 -3.32
N LEU A 118 -2.27 -11.62 -2.81
CA LEU A 118 -2.49 -10.46 -1.97
C LEU A 118 -2.38 -9.13 -2.74
N GLU A 119 -2.09 -9.18 -4.04
CA GLU A 119 -1.80 -8.00 -4.85
C GLU A 119 -2.92 -6.97 -4.81
N GLU A 120 -4.17 -7.42 -4.91
CA GLU A 120 -5.33 -6.54 -4.85
C GLU A 120 -5.41 -5.81 -3.50
N ASP A 121 -5.26 -6.53 -2.38
CA ASP A 121 -5.26 -5.91 -1.05
C ASP A 121 -4.10 -4.93 -0.88
N ILE A 122 -2.91 -5.26 -1.42
CA ILE A 122 -1.75 -4.34 -1.42
C ILE A 122 -2.11 -3.09 -2.21
N ARG A 123 -2.56 -3.22 -3.45
CA ARG A 123 -2.95 -2.11 -4.32
C ARG A 123 -4.07 -1.26 -3.71
N GLU A 124 -5.01 -1.91 -3.04
CA GLU A 124 -6.12 -1.25 -2.35
C GLU A 124 -5.69 -0.52 -1.07
N SER A 125 -4.53 -0.87 -0.50
CA SER A 125 -3.96 -0.17 0.64
C SER A 125 -3.36 1.20 0.33
N TYR A 126 -2.91 1.45 -0.90
CA TYR A 126 -2.30 2.72 -1.31
C TYR A 126 -3.33 3.74 -1.80
N SER A 127 -3.21 5.01 -1.41
CA SER A 127 -4.16 6.07 -1.79
C SER A 127 -4.12 6.42 -3.28
N GLU A 128 -3.02 6.13 -3.95
CA GLU A 128 -2.82 6.43 -5.38
C GLU A 128 -3.09 5.18 -6.23
N SER A 129 -3.46 5.39 -7.49
CA SER A 129 -3.49 4.28 -8.46
C SER A 129 -2.05 3.92 -8.82
N LEU A 130 -1.59 2.74 -8.39
CA LEU A 130 -0.19 2.32 -8.60
C LEU A 130 0.11 1.99 -10.07
N TYR A 131 -0.89 1.49 -10.79
CA TYR A 131 -0.86 1.19 -12.22
C TYR A 131 -2.31 1.12 -12.74
N ASN A 132 -2.50 1.07 -14.06
CA ASN A 132 -3.84 1.19 -14.68
C ASN A 132 -4.51 -0.18 -14.91
N GLY A 133 -4.25 -1.15 -14.03
CA GLY A 133 -4.70 -2.53 -14.22
C GLY A 133 -3.92 -3.33 -15.27
N ASP A 134 -2.88 -2.74 -15.87
CA ASP A 134 -2.03 -3.40 -16.84
C ASP A 134 -1.13 -4.48 -16.18
N VAL A 135 -0.89 -5.56 -16.93
CA VAL A 135 -0.12 -6.72 -16.47
C VAL A 135 1.32 -6.33 -16.06
N SER A 136 1.92 -5.36 -16.75
CA SER A 136 3.28 -4.90 -16.46
C SER A 136 3.37 -4.21 -15.10
N GLY A 137 2.42 -3.31 -14.80
CA GLY A 137 2.31 -2.63 -13.52
C GLY A 137 2.04 -3.59 -12.37
N ARG A 138 1.14 -4.55 -12.56
CA ARG A 138 0.89 -5.63 -11.59
C ARG A 138 2.17 -6.39 -11.27
N LYS A 139 2.88 -6.86 -12.30
CA LYS A 139 4.13 -7.62 -12.14
C LYS A 139 5.19 -6.81 -11.39
N LYS A 140 5.38 -5.54 -11.75
CA LYS A 140 6.33 -4.64 -11.07
C LYS A 140 6.00 -4.46 -9.59
N LEU A 141 4.72 -4.35 -9.25
CA LEU A 141 4.29 -4.25 -7.85
C LEU A 141 4.62 -5.55 -7.10
N ILE A 142 4.28 -6.70 -7.66
CA ILE A 142 4.56 -8.01 -7.05
C ILE A 142 6.08 -8.20 -6.85
N ASP A 143 6.89 -7.98 -7.89
CA ASP A 143 8.35 -8.13 -7.83
C ASP A 143 8.95 -7.24 -6.73
N MET A 144 8.48 -6.00 -6.63
CA MET A 144 8.91 -5.07 -5.58
C MET A 144 8.51 -5.53 -4.18
N MET A 145 7.27 -6.00 -4.02
CA MET A 145 6.76 -6.44 -2.72
C MET A 145 7.46 -7.73 -2.27
N VAL A 146 7.73 -8.68 -3.17
CA VAL A 146 8.51 -9.90 -2.87
C VAL A 146 9.90 -9.51 -2.37
N LEU A 147 10.61 -8.67 -3.12
CA LEU A 147 11.96 -8.23 -2.76
C LEU A 147 12.00 -7.53 -1.39
N ASP A 148 11.08 -6.61 -1.15
CA ASP A 148 10.98 -5.87 0.10
C ASP A 148 10.63 -6.79 1.28
N CYS A 149 9.70 -7.74 1.07
CA CYS A 149 9.32 -8.71 2.08
C CYS A 149 10.49 -9.63 2.45
N CYS A 150 11.19 -10.19 1.47
CA CYS A 150 12.34 -11.07 1.70
C CYS A 150 13.45 -10.33 2.45
N PHE A 151 13.75 -9.09 2.04
CA PHE A 151 14.76 -8.27 2.70
C PHE A 151 14.41 -7.98 4.16
N ILE A 152 13.17 -7.59 4.47
CA ILE A 152 12.74 -7.31 5.84
C ILE A 152 12.82 -8.59 6.69
N LEU A 153 12.34 -9.72 6.16
CA LEU A 153 12.36 -11.00 6.87
C LEU A 153 13.79 -11.46 7.16
N ILE A 154 14.68 -11.47 6.17
CA ILE A 154 16.06 -11.92 6.37
C ILE A 154 16.84 -10.95 7.27
N LEU A 155 16.59 -9.64 7.17
CA LEU A 155 17.15 -8.65 8.10
C LEU A 155 16.75 -8.97 9.55
N PHE A 156 15.46 -9.24 9.81
CA PHE A 156 14.99 -9.63 11.14
C PHE A 156 15.60 -10.95 11.61
N LEU A 157 15.69 -11.96 10.73
CA LEU A 157 16.28 -13.26 11.06
C LEU A 157 17.76 -13.15 11.42
N VAL A 158 18.52 -12.33 10.70
CA VAL A 158 19.95 -12.07 10.98
C VAL A 158 20.12 -11.27 12.27
N VAL A 159 19.30 -10.23 12.51
CA VAL A 159 19.34 -9.45 13.76
C VAL A 159 18.98 -10.32 14.97
N ALA A 160 17.96 -11.18 14.83
CA ALA A 160 17.53 -12.14 15.85
C ALA A 160 18.48 -13.34 16.01
N ARG A 161 19.58 -13.39 15.25
CA ARG A 161 20.57 -14.50 15.25
C ARG A 161 19.96 -15.86 14.94
N LYS A 162 18.89 -15.89 14.12
CA LYS A 162 18.24 -17.12 13.63
C LYS A 162 18.85 -17.62 12.33
N VAL A 163 19.47 -16.73 11.55
CA VAL A 163 20.26 -17.07 10.37
C VAL A 163 21.69 -16.59 10.60
N SER A 164 22.66 -17.45 10.33
CA SER A 164 24.07 -17.09 10.38
C SER A 164 24.43 -16.31 9.11
N TYR A 165 24.91 -15.08 9.29
CA TYR A 165 25.45 -14.27 8.20
C TYR A 165 26.88 -13.86 8.59
N PRO A 166 27.91 -14.61 8.15
CA PRO A 166 29.30 -14.34 8.54
C PRO A 166 29.78 -12.93 8.16
N GLU A 167 29.25 -12.41 7.06
CA GLU A 167 29.55 -11.08 6.54
C GLU A 167 28.90 -9.94 7.34
N ARG A 168 28.03 -10.27 8.32
CA ARG A 168 27.32 -9.30 9.17
C ARG A 168 28.23 -8.27 9.80
N VAL A 169 29.45 -8.64 10.18
CA VAL A 169 30.41 -7.74 10.82
C VAL A 169 31.02 -6.74 9.83
N LYS A 170 31.09 -7.09 8.54
CA LYS A 170 31.66 -6.27 7.46
C LYS A 170 30.59 -5.50 6.67
N ASP A 171 29.34 -5.95 6.73
CA ASP A 171 28.24 -5.36 5.98
C ASP A 171 27.80 -4.02 6.61
N PRO A 172 27.88 -2.89 5.86
CA PRO A 172 27.54 -1.57 6.37
C PRO A 172 26.15 -1.48 6.99
N ILE A 173 25.18 -2.27 6.52
CA ILE A 173 23.80 -2.24 7.03
C ILE A 173 23.71 -2.61 8.52
N PHE A 174 24.61 -3.46 9.02
CA PHE A 174 24.66 -3.86 10.43
C PHE A 174 25.66 -3.03 11.25
N GLY A 175 26.63 -2.39 10.58
CA GLY A 175 27.58 -1.46 11.21
C GLY A 175 26.95 -0.11 11.57
N MET A 176 25.91 0.29 10.85
CA MET A 176 25.14 1.49 11.15
C MET A 176 24.25 1.25 12.38
N LYS A 177 24.79 1.50 13.58
CA LYS A 177 24.05 1.39 14.86
C LYS A 177 22.68 2.08 14.80
N TRP A 178 22.61 3.23 14.12
CA TRP A 178 21.37 4.00 13.95
C TRP A 178 20.32 3.34 13.06
N ILE A 179 20.63 2.35 12.21
CA ILE A 179 19.59 1.55 11.52
C ILE A 179 18.78 0.76 12.55
N LEU A 180 19.43 0.29 13.61
CA LEU A 180 18.80 -0.42 14.73
C LEU A 180 18.31 0.55 15.83
N THR A 181 18.99 1.69 16.02
CA THR A 181 18.67 2.71 17.04
C THR A 181 17.72 3.80 16.53
N ALA A 182 17.38 3.83 15.24
CA ALA A 182 16.41 4.79 14.72
C ALA A 182 15.08 4.53 15.43
N LYS A 183 14.79 5.39 16.41
CA LYS A 183 13.48 5.56 17.04
C LYS A 183 12.34 5.82 16.02
N GLY A 184 12.64 5.87 14.71
CA GLY A 184 11.68 5.91 13.61
C GLY A 184 11.30 4.55 13.00
N VAL A 185 12.18 3.53 12.99
CA VAL A 185 11.83 2.22 12.38
C VAL A 185 10.88 1.44 13.30
N THR A 186 10.99 1.65 14.61
CA THR A 186 10.13 1.00 15.62
C THR A 186 8.77 1.66 15.81
N TYR A 187 8.57 2.91 15.35
CA TYR A 187 7.31 3.66 15.59
C TYR A 187 6.39 3.79 14.37
N TYR A 188 6.91 3.69 13.13
CA TYR A 188 6.07 3.79 11.93
C TYR A 188 5.66 2.43 11.33
N PHE A 189 6.30 1.33 11.78
CA PHE A 189 6.06 0.01 11.19
C PHE A 189 5.20 -0.94 12.06
N TRP A 190 5.01 -0.63 13.35
CA TRP A 190 4.51 -1.61 14.33
C TRP A 190 2.99 -1.62 14.56
N ARG A 191 2.20 -0.89 13.76
CA ARG A 191 0.72 -0.83 13.93
C ARG A 191 -0.10 -0.92 12.64
N ILE A 192 0.50 -1.34 11.52
CA ILE A 192 -0.20 -1.41 10.23
C ILE A 192 -0.29 -2.87 9.80
N ARG A 193 -1.37 -3.25 9.10
CA ARG A 193 -1.72 -4.61 8.64
C ARG A 193 -0.60 -5.37 7.92
N PHE A 194 0.52 -4.72 7.62
CA PHE A 194 1.76 -5.27 7.11
C PHE A 194 2.28 -6.47 7.92
N LEU A 195 2.19 -6.46 9.25
CA LEU A 195 2.57 -7.65 10.05
C LEU A 195 1.57 -8.80 9.88
N SER A 196 0.27 -8.50 9.75
CA SER A 196 -0.76 -9.51 9.46
C SER A 196 -0.61 -10.10 8.05
N PHE A 197 -0.19 -9.28 7.08
CA PHE A 197 0.21 -9.69 5.75
C PHE A 197 1.40 -10.67 5.81
N PHE A 198 2.46 -10.31 6.54
CA PHE A 198 3.61 -11.20 6.76
C PHE A 198 3.22 -12.50 7.48
N PHE A 199 2.32 -12.42 8.45
CA PHE A 199 1.84 -13.58 9.20
C PHE A 199 1.01 -14.50 8.31
N LYS A 200 0.18 -13.96 7.40
CA LYS A 200 -0.53 -14.74 6.38
C LYS A 200 0.45 -15.42 5.43
N LEU A 201 1.46 -14.70 4.90
CA LEU A 201 2.49 -15.27 4.02
C LEU A 201 3.21 -16.47 4.67
N PHE A 202 3.52 -16.37 5.96
CA PHE A 202 4.21 -17.43 6.71
C PHE A 202 3.28 -18.58 7.16
N MET A 203 2.01 -18.28 7.48
CA MET A 203 1.05 -19.29 7.95
C MET A 203 0.38 -20.06 6.80
N THR A 204 0.14 -19.41 5.66
CA THR A 204 -0.45 -20.07 4.48
C THR A 204 0.51 -21.11 3.91
N ASN A 205 1.82 -20.85 3.89
CA ASN A 205 2.82 -21.83 3.45
C ASN A 205 3.00 -23.04 4.39
N ARG A 206 2.59 -22.97 5.66
CA ARG A 206 2.55 -24.17 6.53
C ARG A 206 1.46 -25.17 6.13
N ARG A 207 0.50 -24.81 5.26
CA ARG A 207 -0.53 -25.74 4.77
C ARG A 207 -0.09 -26.55 3.55
N LEU A 208 0.90 -26.10 2.78
CA LEU A 208 1.40 -26.83 1.61
C LEU A 208 2.36 -27.99 1.96
N GLY A 209 3.05 -27.94 3.10
CA GLY A 209 3.92 -29.02 3.57
C GLY A 209 3.26 -30.12 4.41
N ARG A 210 1.92 -30.27 4.39
CA ARG A 210 1.20 -31.25 5.23
C ARG A 210 0.13 -32.06 4.47
N GLN A 211 0.15 -32.06 3.14
CA GLN A 211 -0.72 -32.92 2.31
C GLN A 211 0.03 -33.96 1.46
N GLU A 212 1.34 -34.12 1.64
CA GLU A 212 2.11 -35.25 1.11
C GLU A 212 2.70 -36.05 2.27
N GLY A 213 1.93 -37.00 2.77
CA GLY A 213 2.28 -37.93 3.85
C GLY A 213 1.24 -39.03 3.94
#